data_AF-A4PU44-F1
#
_entry.id   AF-A4PU44-F1
#
_cell.length_a   1.000
_cell.length_b   1.000
_cell.length_c   1.000
_cell.angle_alpha   90.00
_cell.angle_beta   90.00
_cell.angle_gamma   90.00
#
_symmetry.space_group_name_H-M   'P 1'
#
loop_
_entity.id
_entity.type
_entity.pdbx_description
1 polymer ?
#
loop_
_entity_poly.entity_id
_entity_poly.type
_entity_poly.pdbx_seq_one_letter_code
_entity_poly.pdbx_strand_id
1 'polypeptide(L)'
;MIVNYQTNKIDDVWVMKEYGSRDSWCKLFTLVKSWFNFHLVSLRPLCYSSDQRKVLLATNHASYLFVNPWKLFWYDFKSEQVTHVQGIPTFNEVMICAESLVSPSLPIDSGKST
;
A
#
# COMPACT_ATOMS: atom_id res chain seq x y z
N MET A 1 9.20 2.06 4.52
CA MET A 1 9.88 0.82 4.96
C MET A 1 9.84 -0.18 3.80
N ILE A 2 10.97 -0.79 3.42
CA ILE A 2 11.06 -1.85 2.41
C ILE A 2 11.34 -3.15 3.17
N VAL A 3 10.46 -4.14 3.06
CA VAL A 3 10.64 -5.46 3.67
C VAL A 3 11.14 -6.42 2.59
N ASN A 4 12.26 -7.11 2.83
CA ASN A 4 12.88 -8.07 1.92
C ASN A 4 12.43 -9.50 2.31
N TYR A 5 11.84 -10.26 1.39
CA TYR A 5 11.28 -11.58 1.69
C TYR A 5 12.24 -12.72 1.33
N GLN A 6 12.52 -13.61 2.29
CA GLN A 6 13.08 -14.94 2.03
C GLN A 6 12.20 -16.04 2.63
N THR A 7 11.54 -16.76 1.72
CA THR A 7 11.04 -18.15 1.71
C THR A 7 10.48 -18.78 3.01
N ASN A 8 9.16 -19.01 2.98
CA ASN A 8 8.35 -19.98 3.74
C ASN A 8 7.78 -19.58 5.11
N LYS A 9 7.80 -18.29 5.48
CA LYS A 9 7.24 -17.86 6.77
C LYS A 9 5.96 -17.04 6.62
N ILE A 10 5.13 -17.20 7.64
CA ILE A 10 4.12 -16.23 8.04
C ILE A 10 4.88 -14.97 8.46
N ASP A 11 4.65 -13.86 7.79
CA ASP A 11 5.44 -12.64 7.98
C ASP A 11 4.63 -11.59 8.73
N ASP A 12 5.17 -11.14 9.86
CA ASP A 12 4.55 -10.09 10.66
C ASP A 12 4.91 -8.72 10.08
N VAL A 13 3.88 -7.92 9.79
CA VAL A 13 4.04 -6.52 9.38
C VAL A 13 3.99 -5.67 10.64
N TRP A 14 5.05 -4.89 10.87
CA TRP A 14 5.18 -3.98 12.01
C TRP A 14 5.17 -2.52 11.54
N VAL A 15 4.54 -1.65 12.32
CA VAL A 15 4.53 -0.21 12.09
C VAL A 15 4.92 0.52 13.37
N MET A 16 5.51 1.70 13.18
CA MET A 16 5.89 2.58 14.28
C MET A 16 4.76 3.59 14.48
N LYS A 17 4.18 3.63 15.68
CA LYS A 17 3.11 4.60 16.00
C LYS A 17 3.64 6.01 16.11
N GLU A 18 4.84 6.16 16.67
CA GLU A 18 5.49 7.45 16.89
C GLU A 18 6.88 7.43 16.29
N TYR A 19 7.07 8.23 15.23
CA TYR A 19 8.31 8.22 14.47
C TYR A 19 9.53 8.55 15.35
N GLY A 20 10.56 7.71 15.33
CA GLY A 20 11.77 7.84 16.12
C GLY A 20 11.74 7.16 17.49
N SER A 21 10.57 6.71 17.96
CA SER A 21 10.44 5.99 19.24
C SER A 21 10.56 4.49 19.05
N ARG A 22 11.62 3.88 19.61
CA ARG A 22 11.86 2.42 19.55
C ARG A 22 10.75 1.62 20.24
N ASP A 23 10.13 2.17 21.27
CA ASP A 23 9.11 1.44 22.04
C ASP A 23 7.72 1.56 21.40
N SER A 24 7.59 2.35 20.34
CA SER A 24 6.32 2.58 19.65
C SER A 24 6.03 1.59 18.49
N TRP A 25 6.94 0.63 18.26
CA TRP A 25 6.70 -0.44 17.29
C TRP A 25 5.53 -1.32 17.74
N CYS A 26 4.52 -1.45 16.89
CA CYS A 26 3.43 -2.38 17.08
C CYS A 26 3.24 -3.26 15.84
N LYS A 27 2.92 -4.53 16.08
CA LYS A 27 2.50 -5.44 15.02
C LYS A 27 1.17 -4.95 14.46
N LEU A 28 1.11 -4.77 13.14
CA LEU A 28 -0.07 -4.32 12.42
C LEU A 28 -0.94 -5.50 11.99
N PHE A 29 -0.36 -6.47 11.29
CA PHE A 29 -1.03 -7.71 10.91
C PHE A 29 0.00 -8.79 10.55
N THR A 30 -0.51 -9.99 10.33
CA THR A 30 0.26 -11.17 9.93
C THR A 30 -0.09 -11.51 8.49
N LEU A 31 0.90 -11.59 7.60
CA LEU A 31 0.69 -11.93 6.19
C LEU A 31 0.94 -13.42 5.96
N VAL A 32 -0.05 -14.11 5.40
CA VAL A 32 0.09 -15.51 4.99
C VAL A 32 0.35 -15.57 3.49
N LYS A 33 1.49 -16.17 3.09
CA LYS A 33 1.91 -16.23 1.68
C LYS A 33 0.88 -16.92 0.77
N SER A 34 0.10 -17.88 1.29
CA SER A 34 -0.94 -18.58 0.52
C SER A 34 -2.03 -17.66 -0.03
N TRP A 35 -2.14 -16.43 0.47
CA TRP A 35 -3.04 -15.43 -0.09
C TRP A 35 -2.58 -14.88 -1.45
N PHE A 36 -1.33 -15.11 -1.84
CA PHE A 36 -0.79 -14.68 -3.12
C PHE A 36 -0.46 -15.89 -3.98
N ASN A 37 -0.95 -15.90 -5.22
CA ASN A 37 -0.65 -16.94 -6.21
C ASN A 37 0.78 -16.84 -6.78
N PHE A 38 1.67 -16.07 -6.14
CA PHE A 38 2.95 -15.68 -6.72
C PHE A 38 4.00 -15.33 -5.64
N HIS A 39 5.29 -15.32 -6.00
CA HIS A 39 6.40 -15.06 -5.09
C HIS A 39 6.65 -13.57 -4.83
N LEU A 40 6.15 -13.06 -3.70
CA LEU A 40 6.42 -11.68 -3.27
C LEU A 40 7.93 -11.43 -3.08
N VAL A 41 8.44 -10.34 -3.65
CA VAL A 41 9.83 -9.88 -3.46
C VAL A 41 9.89 -8.72 -2.47
N SER A 42 8.95 -7.79 -2.57
CA SER A 42 8.77 -6.63 -1.70
C SER A 42 7.29 -6.36 -1.54
N LEU A 43 6.90 -5.96 -0.32
CA LEU A 43 5.56 -5.52 0.01
C LEU A 43 5.69 -4.31 0.93
N ARG A 44 4.92 -3.29 0.57
CA ARG A 44 4.97 -1.96 1.15
C ARG A 44 3.55 -1.58 1.54
N PRO A 45 3.25 -1.43 2.83
CA PRO A 45 2.02 -0.77 3.24
C PRO A 45 2.09 0.69 2.80
N LEU A 46 1.02 1.13 2.13
CA LEU A 46 0.89 2.46 1.58
C LEU A 46 0.07 3.34 2.52
N CYS A 47 -1.24 3.10 2.57
CA CYS A 47 -2.19 3.90 3.34
C CYS A 47 -3.33 3.04 3.89
N TYR A 48 -4.08 3.60 4.83
CA TYR A 48 -5.34 3.03 5.28
C TYR A 48 -6.49 3.42 4.35
N SER A 49 -7.54 2.61 4.32
CA SER A 49 -8.84 3.04 3.82
C SER A 49 -9.38 4.19 4.67
N SER A 50 -10.34 4.95 4.13
CA SER A 50 -10.96 6.08 4.85
C SER A 50 -11.60 5.67 6.19
N ASP A 51 -12.13 4.45 6.26
CA ASP A 51 -12.71 3.87 7.48
C ASP A 51 -11.68 3.15 8.37
N GLN A 52 -10.40 3.16 7.98
CA GLN A 52 -9.27 2.53 8.67
C GLN A 52 -9.39 1.01 8.85
N ARG A 53 -10.33 0.36 8.16
CA ARG A 53 -10.56 -1.10 8.25
C ARG A 53 -9.66 -1.90 7.33
N LYS A 54 -9.04 -1.25 6.35
CA LYS A 54 -8.16 -1.89 5.38
C LYS A 54 -6.88 -1.11 5.25
N VAL A 55 -5.83 -1.81 4.84
CA VAL A 55 -4.55 -1.21 4.44
C VAL A 55 -4.26 -1.58 3.00
N LEU A 56 -3.85 -0.58 2.22
CA LEU A 56 -3.43 -0.73 0.85
C LEU A 56 -1.97 -1.19 0.84
N LEU A 57 -1.71 -2.26 0.11
CA LEU A 57 -0.41 -2.89 0.00
C LEU A 57 0.05 -2.82 -1.46
N ALA A 58 1.24 -2.29 -1.69
CA ALA A 58 1.92 -2.40 -2.96
C ALA A 58 2.90 -3.56 -2.90
N THR A 59 2.85 -4.43 -3.89
CA THR A 59 3.71 -5.62 -3.98
C THR A 59 4.38 -5.69 -5.33
N ASN A 60 5.62 -6.18 -5.38
CA ASN A 60 6.23 -6.61 -6.63
C ASN A 60 6.41 -8.14 -6.62
N HIS A 61 6.31 -8.71 -7.81
CA HIS A 61 6.54 -10.14 -8.03
C HIS A 61 7.82 -10.31 -8.82
N ALA A 62 8.68 -11.25 -8.44
CA ALA A 62 9.78 -11.70 -9.32
C ALA A 62 9.17 -12.56 -10.44
N SER A 63 8.93 -11.96 -11.60
CA SER A 63 8.62 -12.73 -12.80
C SER A 63 9.85 -12.76 -13.71
N TYR A 64 10.25 -13.94 -14.17
CA TYR A 64 11.36 -14.10 -15.11
C TYR A 64 11.02 -13.58 -16.52
N LEU A 65 9.75 -13.25 -16.80
CA LEU A 65 9.24 -12.96 -18.14
C LEU A 65 8.79 -11.50 -18.36
N PHE A 66 8.58 -10.72 -17.30
CA PHE A 66 8.15 -9.32 -17.38
C PHE A 66 8.89 -8.45 -16.37
N VAL A 67 9.25 -7.22 -16.76
CA VAL A 67 9.78 -6.18 -15.88
C VAL A 67 8.80 -5.98 -14.72
N ASN A 68 9.18 -6.45 -13.53
CA ASN A 68 8.36 -6.66 -12.34
C ASN A 68 7.43 -5.48 -12.02
N PRO A 69 6.18 -5.47 -12.50
CA PRO A 69 5.30 -4.34 -12.23
C PRO A 69 4.73 -4.50 -10.83
N TRP A 70 4.58 -3.36 -10.16
CA TRP A 70 3.92 -3.34 -8.88
C TRP A 70 2.42 -3.63 -9.07
N LYS A 71 1.83 -4.28 -8.07
CA LYS A 71 0.40 -4.59 -7.97
C LYS A 71 -0.14 -4.13 -6.62
N LEU A 72 -1.40 -3.69 -6.62
CA LEU A 72 -2.08 -3.21 -5.43
C LEU A 72 -3.05 -4.26 -4.87
N PHE A 73 -3.06 -4.37 -3.55
CA PHE A 73 -3.95 -5.25 -2.80
C PHE A 73 -4.50 -4.53 -1.58
N TRP A 74 -5.75 -4.80 -1.23
CA TRP A 74 -6.30 -4.46 0.07
C TRP A 74 -6.12 -5.63 1.02
N TYR A 75 -5.62 -5.36 2.22
CA TYR A 75 -5.74 -6.25 3.36
C TYR A 75 -6.82 -5.74 4.30
N ASP A 76 -7.79 -6.58 4.64
CA ASP A 76 -8.90 -6.25 5.54
C ASP A 76 -8.63 -6.81 6.94
N PHE A 77 -8.59 -5.93 7.94
CA PHE A 77 -8.28 -6.33 9.32
C PHE A 77 -9.36 -7.21 9.95
N LYS A 78 -10.61 -7.09 9.52
CA LYS A 78 -11.73 -7.82 10.10
C LYS A 78 -11.83 -9.24 9.55
N SER A 79 -11.66 -9.38 8.24
CA SER A 79 -11.74 -10.70 7.58
C SER A 79 -10.39 -11.39 7.48
N GLU A 80 -9.29 -10.68 7.72
CA GLU A 80 -7.91 -11.16 7.51
C GLU A 80 -7.69 -11.65 6.08
N GLN A 81 -8.35 -11.01 5.11
CA GLN A 81 -8.28 -11.39 3.70
C GLN A 81 -7.57 -10.34 2.86
N VAL A 82 -6.89 -10.84 1.82
CA VAL A 82 -6.25 -10.01 0.80
C VAL A 82 -7.10 -10.02 -0.47
N THR A 83 -7.37 -8.84 -1.02
CA THR A 83 -8.13 -8.67 -2.28
C THR A 83 -7.36 -7.82 -3.28
N HIS A 84 -7.29 -8.25 -4.54
CA HIS A 84 -6.58 -7.52 -5.59
C HIS A 84 -7.38 -6.28 -6.04
N VAL A 85 -6.70 -5.14 -6.19
CA VAL A 85 -7.31 -3.93 -6.75
C VAL A 85 -7.34 -4.05 -8.27
N GLN A 86 -8.54 -4.21 -8.82
CA GLN A 86 -8.74 -4.35 -10.27
C GLN A 86 -8.74 -3.01 -11.00
N GLY A 87 -8.54 -3.04 -12.32
CA GLY A 87 -8.67 -1.87 -13.19
C GLY A 87 -7.48 -0.92 -13.18
N ILE A 88 -6.41 -1.26 -12.44
CA ILE A 88 -5.16 -0.48 -12.43
C ILE A 88 -4.15 -1.17 -13.37
N PRO A 89 -3.65 -0.48 -14.40
CA PRO A 89 -2.58 -1.00 -15.26
C PRO A 89 -1.33 -1.32 -14.45
N THR A 90 -0.43 -2.14 -14.99
CA THR A 90 0.88 -2.36 -14.40
C THR A 90 1.66 -1.03 -14.28
N PHE A 91 2.24 -0.75 -13.11
CA PHE A 91 3.01 0.48 -12.86
C PHE A 91 4.36 0.18 -12.18
N ASN A 92 5.31 1.12 -12.31
CA ASN A 92 6.67 0.99 -11.75
C ASN A 92 6.83 1.71 -10.40
N GLU A 93 5.94 2.65 -10.09
CA GLU A 93 6.02 3.46 -8.88
C GLU A 93 4.61 3.79 -8.35
N VAL A 94 4.51 3.96 -7.03
CA VAL A 94 3.30 4.45 -6.36
C VAL A 94 3.70 5.57 -5.43
N MET A 95 3.02 6.69 -5.56
CA MET A 95 3.05 7.77 -4.58
C MET A 95 1.69 7.89 -3.90
N ILE A 96 1.73 8.26 -2.63
CA ILE A 96 0.55 8.64 -1.85
C ILE A 96 0.60 10.15 -1.73
N CYS A 97 -0.44 10.81 -2.22
CA CYS A 97 -0.65 12.22 -1.94
C CYS A 97 -1.43 12.30 -0.62
N ALA A 98 -0.72 12.63 0.47
CA ALA A 98 -1.39 13.20 1.62
C ALA A 98 -1.82 14.62 1.25
N GLU A 99 -2.92 15.08 1.82
CA GLU A 99 -3.55 16.39 1.54
C GLU A 99 -2.53 17.51 1.37
N SER A 100 -2.82 18.44 0.45
CA SER A 100 -1.94 19.58 0.21
C SER A 100 -1.82 20.42 1.49
N LEU A 101 -0.60 20.75 1.90
CA LEU A 101 -0.35 21.72 2.98
C LEU A 101 -0.86 23.13 2.66
N VAL A 102 -1.36 23.34 1.44
CA VAL A 102 -1.96 24.57 0.95
C VAL A 102 -3.21 24.22 0.13
N SER A 103 -4.34 24.84 0.45
CA SER A 103 -5.55 24.67 -0.35
C SER A 103 -5.26 25.02 -1.81
N PRO A 104 -5.59 24.15 -2.78
CA PRO A 104 -5.44 24.49 -4.19
C PRO A 104 -6.33 25.69 -4.48
N SER A 105 -5.73 26.83 -4.78
CA SER A 105 -6.47 28.00 -5.25
C SER A 105 -7.03 27.67 -6.63
N LEU A 106 -8.31 27.32 -6.70
CA LEU A 106 -9.00 27.25 -7.96
C LEU A 106 -8.97 28.66 -8.59
N PRO A 107 -8.57 28.81 -9.86
CA PRO A 107 -8.79 30.08 -10.54
C PRO A 107 -10.29 30.37 -10.50
N ILE A 108 -10.64 31.50 -9.90
CA ILE A 108 -11.99 32.04 -9.95
C ILE A 108 -12.30 32.22 -11.43
N ASP A 109 -13.28 31.48 -11.93
CA ASP A 109 -13.84 31.74 -13.25
C ASP A 109 -14.51 33.11 -13.20
N SER A 110 -13.77 34.15 -13.57
CA SER A 110 -14.29 35.49 -13.79
C SER A 110 -14.99 35.55 -15.15
N GLY A 111 -15.93 34.64 -15.38
CA GLY A 111 -16.85 34.68 -16.52
C GLY A 111 -18.01 35.63 -16.22
N LYS A 112 -17.74 36.94 -16.14
CA LYS A 112 -18.78 37.97 -16.22
C LYS A 112 -19.15 38.23 -17.69
N SER A 113 -20.46 38.16 -17.94
CA SER A 113 -21.25 38.95 -18.90
C SER A 113 -20.76 39.12 -20.35
N THR A 114 -21.52 38.57 -21.28
CA THR A 114 -22.39 39.36 -22.17
C THR A 114 -23.66 38.59 -22.49
#